data_AF-A0A399ZKN3-F1
#
_entry.id   AF-A0A399ZKN3-F1
#
_cell.length_a   1.000
_cell.length_b   1.000
_cell.length_c   1.000
_cell.angle_alpha   90.00
_cell.angle_beta   90.00
_cell.angle_gamma   90.00
#
_symmetry.space_group_name_H-M   'P 1'
#
loop_
_entity.id
_entity.type
_entity.pdbx_description
1 polymer ?
#
loop_
_entity_poly.entity_id
_entity_poly.type
_entity_poly.pdbx_seq_one_letter_code
_entity_poly.pdbx_strand_id
1 'polypeptide(L)'
;VLLRRSSLLGLVTRHQLKQADMTLLAATTDQMLPYGRIIRNAEGEITDVVEEVAATNAQEQIRELNIGAYVVKATVLWPALRKAAVTAADGPIDLTACIRHLAQMGKRVESYQALDEDELLGINTASDLEQAAFILQKRQLQPRRIEERNLIRFGTGGWRALIGEAFTLDNVRRLCQALANDVIRQSREQKGVVIGYDRRFLSDTAAEVAAEVFAGNNIPVRLQSGDTPTPLLTYATAKEQAAYGLIFTASHNPPQWNGLKVFASDGSLPLDEETRRIENEANALTVDRVVRIDLEVARTSGMVADADYTNDYVDAVEELIDLHAIREAGLRVALDPMYGTGQVTLDIVLTEARCRVTTIHERHDPLFGGRNPAPDASELNSLINTVREGKYALGLAMDGDADRIAIVDNQGRYVSTNELLLLLYFYLHEVRGERGGVTRNLATTHLLDRLAAHFGERCYEVPVGFKHIAASMKEHNVLLAGESSGGLTIRGHILGKDGIFACALVVEMIARTQRTIADMLAEIHNRIGWLVSKEVNLPATPEMKIMVQHSLTRANVDAIAGAPVRRVSYQDGIKYYLPNDNWLLLRFSGTEPLLRIFTEADTAEQAQAYIEWAQGRIAQ
;
A
#
# COMPACT_ATOMS: atom_id res chain seq x y z
N VAL A 1 -25.16 -18.83 -5.99
CA VAL A 1 -25.78 -17.83 -6.88
C VAL A 1 -24.72 -16.81 -7.25
N LEU A 2 -24.49 -16.59 -8.55
CA LEU A 2 -23.46 -15.67 -9.05
C LEU A 2 -23.96 -14.22 -9.18
N LEU A 3 -25.23 -13.95 -8.92
CA LEU A 3 -25.78 -12.59 -8.87
C LEU A 3 -25.09 -11.73 -7.81
N ARG A 4 -24.73 -10.51 -8.18
CA ARG A 4 -24.15 -9.50 -7.28
C ARG A 4 -25.25 -8.76 -6.54
N ARG A 5 -24.90 -8.31 -5.33
CA ARG A 5 -25.73 -7.41 -4.53
C ARG A 5 -26.09 -6.13 -5.30
N SER A 6 -25.17 -5.57 -6.08
CA SER A 6 -25.40 -4.36 -6.88
C SER A 6 -26.48 -4.57 -7.93
N SER A 7 -26.44 -5.69 -8.66
CA SER A 7 -27.42 -6.04 -9.69
C SER A 7 -28.80 -6.28 -9.08
N LEU A 8 -28.88 -6.97 -7.94
CA LEU A 8 -30.13 -7.14 -7.19
C LEU A 8 -30.67 -5.81 -6.64
N LEU A 9 -29.81 -4.96 -6.09
CA LEU A 9 -30.20 -3.64 -5.60
C LEU A 9 -30.71 -2.75 -6.74
N GLY A 10 -30.04 -2.78 -7.89
CA GLY A 10 -30.45 -2.08 -9.11
C GLY A 10 -31.80 -2.57 -9.62
N LEU A 11 -32.02 -3.89 -9.64
CA LEU A 11 -33.29 -4.51 -10.00
C LEU A 11 -34.44 -4.03 -9.09
N VAL A 12 -34.25 -4.08 -7.76
CA VAL A 12 -35.24 -3.63 -6.77
C VAL A 12 -35.48 -2.12 -6.85
N THR A 13 -34.42 -1.32 -6.95
CA THR A 13 -34.49 0.14 -7.03
C THR A 13 -35.25 0.56 -8.28
N ARG A 14 -34.94 -0.05 -9.42
CA ARG A 14 -35.63 0.21 -10.68
C ARG A 14 -37.11 -0.15 -10.59
N HIS A 15 -37.43 -1.32 -10.03
CA HIS A 15 -38.82 -1.74 -9.80
C HIS A 15 -39.61 -0.69 -9.01
N GLN A 16 -39.03 -0.21 -7.91
CA GLN A 16 -39.66 0.80 -7.05
C GLN A 16 -39.81 2.16 -7.75
N LEU A 17 -38.73 2.68 -8.35
CA LEU A 17 -38.72 4.01 -8.98
C LEU A 17 -39.60 4.08 -10.24
N LYS A 18 -39.66 3.00 -11.03
CA LYS A 18 -40.54 2.91 -12.21
C LYS A 18 -41.97 2.54 -11.85
N GLN A 19 -42.23 2.21 -10.57
CA GLN A 19 -43.50 1.67 -10.10
C GLN A 19 -43.97 0.49 -10.97
N ALA A 20 -43.03 -0.40 -11.30
CA ALA A 20 -43.30 -1.54 -12.16
C ALA A 20 -44.17 -2.56 -11.42
N ASP A 21 -44.99 -3.29 -12.16
CA ASP A 21 -45.74 -4.44 -11.64
C ASP A 21 -44.82 -5.67 -11.54
N MET A 22 -43.89 -5.81 -12.49
CA MET A 22 -42.84 -6.83 -12.51
C MET A 22 -41.55 -6.26 -13.11
N THR A 23 -40.41 -6.65 -12.57
CA THR A 23 -39.10 -6.30 -13.14
C THR A 23 -38.22 -7.55 -13.24
N LEU A 24 -37.64 -7.79 -14.40
CA LEU A 24 -36.73 -8.92 -14.63
C LEU A 24 -35.28 -8.48 -14.79
N LEU A 25 -34.35 -9.36 -14.41
CA LEU A 25 -32.93 -9.19 -14.67
C LEU A 25 -32.65 -9.60 -16.11
N ALA A 26 -32.17 -8.66 -16.91
CA ALA A 26 -31.81 -8.86 -18.31
C ALA A 26 -30.30 -8.83 -18.49
N ALA A 27 -29.78 -9.37 -19.59
CA ALA A 27 -28.42 -9.12 -20.04
C ALA A 27 -28.37 -9.08 -21.56
N THR A 28 -27.35 -8.41 -22.11
CA THR A 28 -27.11 -8.41 -23.56
C THR A 28 -25.75 -9.02 -23.81
N THR A 29 -25.71 -10.11 -24.57
CA THR A 29 -24.45 -10.82 -24.87
C THR A 29 -24.49 -11.47 -26.24
N ASP A 30 -23.31 -11.59 -26.86
CA ASP A 30 -23.12 -12.36 -28.09
C ASP A 30 -22.98 -13.88 -27.82
N GLN A 31 -22.82 -14.26 -26.55
CA GLN A 31 -22.75 -15.67 -26.15
C GLN A 31 -24.11 -16.36 -26.37
N MET A 32 -24.06 -17.56 -26.95
CA MET A 32 -25.25 -18.41 -27.07
C MET A 32 -25.49 -19.11 -25.74
N LEU A 33 -26.31 -18.50 -24.89
CA LEU A 33 -26.67 -19.02 -23.58
C LEU A 33 -28.12 -19.55 -23.55
N PRO A 34 -28.41 -20.56 -22.72
CA PRO A 34 -29.70 -21.24 -22.66
C PRO A 34 -30.73 -20.45 -21.83
N TYR A 35 -30.94 -19.19 -22.19
CA TYR A 35 -31.88 -18.27 -21.54
C TYR A 35 -32.99 -17.81 -22.49
N GLY A 36 -34.17 -17.51 -21.95
CA GLY A 36 -35.25 -16.92 -22.74
C GLY A 36 -34.88 -15.54 -23.32
N ARG A 37 -35.40 -15.24 -24.52
CA ARG A 37 -35.19 -13.98 -25.24
C ARG A 37 -36.27 -12.96 -24.89
N ILE A 38 -35.86 -11.74 -24.52
CA ILE A 38 -36.77 -10.65 -24.17
C ILE A 38 -37.31 -10.02 -25.45
N ILE A 39 -38.64 -10.00 -25.60
CA ILE A 39 -39.32 -9.40 -26.75
C ILE A 39 -39.83 -8.02 -26.36
N ARG A 40 -39.52 -7.03 -27.19
CA ARG A 40 -39.99 -5.64 -27.04
C ARG A 40 -40.84 -5.20 -28.22
N ASN A 41 -41.80 -4.31 -27.97
CA ASN A 41 -42.53 -3.58 -29.02
C ASN A 41 -41.69 -2.42 -29.58
N ALA A 42 -42.24 -1.69 -30.56
CA ALA A 42 -41.58 -0.55 -31.19
C ALA A 42 -41.34 0.62 -30.21
N GLU A 43 -42.15 0.69 -29.15
CA GLU A 43 -42.05 1.66 -28.06
C GLU A 43 -41.01 1.26 -27.00
N GLY A 44 -40.39 0.08 -27.14
CA GLY A 44 -39.35 -0.44 -26.25
C GLY A 44 -39.88 -1.13 -24.98
N GLU A 45 -41.19 -1.32 -24.87
CA GLU A 45 -41.83 -2.00 -23.75
C GLU A 45 -41.70 -3.52 -23.88
N ILE A 46 -41.54 -4.22 -22.75
CA ILE A 46 -41.41 -5.68 -22.74
C ILE A 46 -42.78 -6.31 -22.92
N THR A 47 -42.96 -7.04 -24.01
CA THR A 47 -44.23 -7.70 -24.34
C THR A 47 -44.21 -9.19 -24.04
N ASP A 48 -43.04 -9.83 -24.03
CA ASP A 48 -42.92 -11.27 -23.85
C ASP A 48 -41.50 -11.70 -23.47
N VAL A 49 -41.36 -12.93 -22.97
CA VAL A 49 -40.08 -13.66 -22.93
C VAL A 49 -40.29 -15.03 -23.53
N VAL A 50 -39.52 -15.35 -24.57
CA VAL A 50 -39.62 -16.62 -25.30
C VAL A 50 -38.46 -17.53 -24.90
N GLU A 51 -38.76 -18.69 -24.33
CA GLU A 51 -37.73 -19.69 -23.99
C GLU A 51 -36.93 -20.12 -25.22
N GLU A 52 -35.65 -20.44 -25.03
CA GLU A 52 -34.74 -20.83 -26.12
C GLU A 52 -35.33 -21.95 -26.99
N VAL A 53 -35.86 -23.00 -26.35
CA VAL A 53 -36.44 -24.17 -27.02
C VAL A 53 -37.70 -23.86 -27.84
N ALA A 54 -38.32 -22.70 -27.62
CA ALA A 54 -39.52 -22.24 -28.31
C ALA A 54 -39.25 -21.06 -29.25
N ALA A 55 -38.00 -20.61 -29.37
CA ALA A 55 -37.64 -19.46 -30.18
C ALA A 55 -37.67 -19.82 -31.68
N THR A 56 -38.20 -18.91 -32.49
CA THR A 56 -38.05 -18.99 -33.95
C THR A 56 -36.64 -18.56 -34.38
N ASN A 57 -36.19 -18.96 -35.58
CA ASN A 57 -34.89 -18.55 -36.13
C ASN A 57 -34.63 -17.02 -36.09
N ALA A 58 -35.68 -16.21 -36.20
CA ALA A 58 -35.57 -14.75 -36.10
C ALA A 58 -35.41 -14.28 -34.64
N GLN A 59 -36.07 -14.94 -33.69
CA GLN A 59 -35.98 -14.63 -32.27
C GLN A 59 -34.68 -15.14 -31.64
N GLU A 60 -34.10 -16.22 -32.16
CA GLU A 60 -32.78 -16.71 -31.73
C GLU A 60 -31.67 -15.65 -31.88
N GLN A 61 -31.83 -14.72 -32.83
CA GLN A 61 -30.90 -13.60 -33.06
C GLN A 61 -31.00 -12.48 -32.01
N ILE A 62 -32.02 -12.50 -31.15
CA ILE A 62 -32.17 -11.51 -30.08
C ILE A 62 -31.08 -11.76 -29.03
N ARG A 63 -30.26 -10.73 -28.79
CA ARG A 63 -29.14 -10.76 -27.84
C ARG A 63 -29.53 -10.38 -26.41
N GLU A 64 -30.75 -9.85 -26.22
CA GLU A 64 -31.27 -9.53 -24.89
C GLU A 64 -31.91 -10.76 -24.24
N LEU A 65 -31.28 -11.25 -23.18
CA LEU A 65 -31.61 -12.47 -22.47
C LEU A 65 -32.26 -12.19 -21.12
N ASN A 66 -33.18 -13.05 -20.71
CA ASN A 66 -33.76 -13.08 -19.38
C ASN A 66 -32.96 -14.02 -18.46
N ILE A 67 -32.33 -13.47 -17.43
CA ILE A 67 -31.38 -14.18 -16.54
C ILE A 67 -32.09 -14.87 -15.36
N GLY A 68 -33.42 -14.95 -15.39
CA GLY A 68 -34.20 -15.79 -14.47
C GLY A 68 -34.35 -15.22 -13.04
N ALA A 69 -34.05 -13.94 -12.83
CA ALA A 69 -34.27 -13.25 -11.55
C ALA A 69 -35.34 -12.15 -11.70
N TYR A 70 -36.27 -12.07 -10.75
CA TYR A 70 -37.45 -11.22 -10.85
C TYR A 70 -37.77 -10.51 -9.54
N VAL A 71 -38.32 -9.30 -9.64
CA VAL A 71 -38.96 -8.56 -8.54
C VAL A 71 -40.41 -8.30 -8.94
N VAL A 72 -41.35 -8.79 -8.14
CA VAL A 72 -42.79 -8.70 -8.40
C VAL A 72 -43.55 -8.76 -7.08
N LYS A 73 -44.63 -7.98 -6.94
CA LYS A 73 -45.51 -8.09 -5.76
C LYS A 73 -46.30 -9.39 -5.84
N ALA A 74 -46.44 -10.11 -4.74
CA ALA A 74 -47.23 -11.34 -4.67
C ALA A 74 -48.67 -11.17 -5.19
N THR A 75 -49.29 -10.03 -4.92
CA THR A 75 -50.65 -9.69 -5.40
C THR A 75 -50.75 -9.57 -6.92
N VAL A 76 -49.64 -9.31 -7.62
CA VAL A 76 -49.55 -9.25 -9.08
C VAL A 76 -49.18 -10.62 -9.65
N LEU A 77 -48.24 -11.31 -8.99
CA LEU A 77 -47.68 -12.58 -9.48
C LEU A 77 -48.72 -13.72 -9.47
N TRP A 78 -49.43 -13.93 -8.36
CA TRP A 78 -50.31 -15.10 -8.23
C TRP A 78 -51.46 -15.13 -9.24
N PRO A 79 -52.15 -14.02 -9.54
CA PRO A 79 -53.13 -13.99 -10.63
C PRO A 79 -52.52 -14.31 -12.00
N ALA A 80 -51.32 -13.79 -12.29
CA ALA A 80 -50.63 -14.05 -13.55
C ALA A 80 -50.25 -15.53 -13.70
N LEU A 81 -49.73 -16.14 -12.63
CA LEU A 81 -49.39 -17.57 -12.61
C LEU A 81 -50.61 -18.47 -12.80
N ARG A 82 -51.75 -18.17 -12.17
CA ARG A 82 -52.99 -18.93 -12.38
C ARG A 82 -53.45 -18.87 -13.84
N LYS A 83 -53.31 -17.71 -14.48
CA LYS A 83 -53.66 -17.55 -15.89
C LYS A 83 -52.70 -18.35 -16.79
N ALA A 84 -51.39 -18.29 -16.50
CA ALA A 84 -50.38 -19.08 -17.20
C ALA A 84 -50.63 -20.60 -17.05
N ALA A 85 -51.08 -21.05 -15.88
CA ALA A 85 -51.43 -22.45 -15.61
C ALA A 85 -52.58 -22.95 -16.48
N VAL A 86 -53.61 -22.13 -16.70
CA VAL A 86 -54.76 -22.49 -17.55
C VAL A 86 -54.33 -22.65 -19.02
N THR A 87 -53.28 -21.96 -19.43
CA THR A 87 -52.74 -22.04 -20.80
C THR A 87 -51.69 -23.13 -21.01
N ALA A 88 -51.15 -23.73 -19.94
CA ALA A 88 -50.18 -24.82 -20.02
C ALA A 88 -50.93 -26.17 -20.03
N ALA A 89 -51.04 -26.82 -21.19
CA ALA A 89 -51.78 -28.07 -21.38
C ALA A 89 -51.10 -29.28 -20.69
N ASP A 90 -51.39 -29.50 -19.40
CA ASP A 90 -50.84 -30.56 -18.52
C ASP A 90 -49.29 -30.54 -18.33
N GLY A 91 -48.63 -29.46 -18.75
CA GLY A 91 -47.18 -29.26 -18.65
C GLY A 91 -46.73 -28.34 -17.49
N PRO A 92 -45.41 -28.17 -17.29
CA PRO A 92 -44.88 -27.23 -16.30
C PRO A 92 -45.29 -25.79 -16.62
N ILE A 93 -45.50 -24.98 -15.58
CA ILE A 93 -45.88 -23.58 -15.70
C ILE A 93 -44.62 -22.73 -15.74
N ASP A 94 -44.31 -22.16 -16.89
CA ASP A 94 -43.15 -21.28 -17.03
C ASP A 94 -43.43 -19.90 -16.44
N LEU A 95 -42.53 -19.42 -15.59
CA LEU A 95 -42.62 -18.08 -14.99
C LEU A 95 -42.57 -16.98 -16.07
N THR A 96 -41.89 -17.23 -17.18
CA THR A 96 -41.80 -16.32 -18.34
C THR A 96 -43.13 -16.12 -19.04
N ALA A 97 -44.03 -17.10 -19.02
CA ALA A 97 -45.39 -16.97 -19.55
C ALA A 97 -46.20 -15.88 -18.80
N CYS A 98 -45.87 -15.60 -17.54
CA CYS A 98 -46.51 -14.51 -16.79
C CYS A 98 -46.24 -13.13 -17.40
N ILE A 99 -45.08 -12.94 -18.04
CA ILE A 99 -44.67 -11.65 -18.61
C ILE A 99 -45.63 -11.25 -19.74
N ARG A 100 -45.91 -12.18 -20.66
CA ARG A 100 -46.89 -11.99 -21.73
C ARG A 100 -48.25 -11.59 -21.19
N HIS A 101 -48.73 -12.28 -20.16
CA HIS A 101 -50.04 -12.01 -19.58
C HIS A 101 -50.10 -10.68 -18.85
N LEU A 102 -49.04 -10.30 -18.13
CA LEU A 102 -48.95 -9.00 -17.48
C LEU A 102 -48.95 -7.87 -18.52
N ALA A 103 -48.13 -7.99 -19.56
CA ALA A 103 -48.09 -7.02 -20.66
C ALA A 103 -49.47 -6.87 -21.33
N GLN A 104 -50.16 -7.98 -21.65
CA GLN A 104 -51.51 -7.96 -22.21
C GLN A 104 -52.57 -7.32 -21.29
N MET A 105 -52.33 -7.32 -19.97
CA MET A 105 -53.20 -6.68 -18.98
C MET A 105 -52.86 -5.20 -18.75
N GLY A 106 -51.97 -4.63 -19.56
CA GLY A 106 -51.48 -3.25 -19.40
C GLY A 106 -50.66 -3.05 -18.13
N LYS A 107 -50.12 -4.14 -17.56
CA LYS A 107 -49.24 -4.08 -16.39
C LYS A 107 -47.84 -3.68 -16.83
N ARG A 108 -47.16 -2.90 -15.99
CA ARG A 108 -45.84 -2.37 -16.32
C ARG A 108 -44.76 -3.42 -16.06
N VAL A 109 -44.18 -3.95 -17.12
CA VAL A 109 -43.02 -4.86 -17.05
C VAL A 109 -41.75 -4.10 -17.43
N GLU A 110 -40.77 -4.12 -16.53
CA GLU A 110 -39.47 -3.45 -16.71
C GLU A 110 -38.33 -4.47 -16.69
N SER A 111 -37.15 -4.09 -17.17
CA SER A 111 -35.93 -4.88 -16.93
C SER A 111 -34.81 -4.04 -16.34
N TYR A 112 -33.94 -4.67 -15.57
CA TYR A 112 -32.66 -4.12 -15.15
C TYR A 112 -31.54 -4.93 -15.82
N GLN A 113 -30.60 -4.26 -16.49
CA GLN A 113 -29.55 -4.92 -17.24
C GLN A 113 -28.35 -5.24 -16.34
N ALA A 114 -28.02 -6.52 -16.21
CA ALA A 114 -26.74 -7.00 -15.70
C ALA A 114 -25.65 -6.76 -16.76
N LEU A 115 -24.51 -6.23 -16.32
CA LEU A 115 -23.37 -5.91 -17.18
C LEU A 115 -22.17 -6.84 -16.94
N ASP A 116 -22.18 -7.63 -15.87
CA ASP A 116 -21.12 -8.59 -15.58
C ASP A 116 -21.48 -9.94 -16.19
N GLU A 117 -20.73 -10.38 -17.20
CA GLU A 117 -20.94 -11.68 -17.85
C GLU A 117 -20.79 -12.86 -16.87
N ASP A 118 -20.00 -12.71 -15.79
CA ASP A 118 -19.89 -13.73 -14.75
C ASP A 118 -21.24 -13.97 -14.01
N GLU A 119 -22.20 -13.03 -14.07
CA GLU A 119 -23.54 -13.20 -13.50
C GLU A 119 -24.47 -14.05 -14.38
N LEU A 120 -24.08 -14.28 -15.64
CA LEU A 120 -24.89 -15.00 -16.63
C LEU A 120 -24.69 -16.51 -16.54
N LEU A 121 -23.66 -17.02 -15.87
CA LEU A 121 -23.42 -18.46 -15.80
C LEU A 121 -24.51 -19.16 -14.96
N GLY A 122 -25.29 -20.01 -15.62
CA GLY A 122 -26.14 -21.02 -14.98
C GLY A 122 -25.32 -22.23 -14.57
N ILE A 123 -25.63 -22.85 -13.43
CA ILE A 123 -24.88 -24.01 -12.91
C ILE A 123 -25.72 -25.27 -13.11
N ASN A 124 -25.47 -26.00 -14.19
CA ASN A 124 -26.24 -27.20 -14.56
C ASN A 124 -25.36 -28.46 -14.66
N THR A 125 -24.04 -28.29 -14.79
CA THR A 125 -23.06 -29.38 -14.91
C THR A 125 -21.94 -29.26 -13.86
N ALA A 126 -21.13 -30.32 -13.71
CA ALA A 126 -19.94 -30.29 -12.85
C ALA A 126 -18.90 -29.26 -13.34
N SER A 127 -18.78 -29.07 -14.66
CA SER A 127 -17.92 -28.05 -15.25
C SER A 127 -18.39 -26.64 -14.90
N ASP A 128 -19.70 -26.38 -14.95
CA ASP A 128 -20.26 -25.08 -14.56
C ASP A 128 -20.03 -24.81 -13.07
N LEU A 129 -20.06 -25.85 -12.23
CA LEU A 129 -19.80 -25.73 -10.80
C LEU A 129 -18.33 -25.36 -10.52
N GLU A 130 -17.38 -25.96 -11.25
CA GLU A 130 -15.96 -25.60 -11.17
C GLU A 130 -15.73 -24.16 -11.64
N GLN A 131 -16.34 -23.76 -12.75
CA GLN A 131 -16.27 -22.39 -13.25
C GLN A 131 -16.92 -21.39 -12.29
N ALA A 132 -18.04 -21.74 -11.66
CA ALA A 132 -18.67 -20.92 -10.63
C ALA A 132 -17.80 -20.79 -9.37
N ALA A 133 -17.14 -21.87 -8.94
CA ALA A 133 -16.19 -21.82 -7.83
C ALA A 133 -15.00 -20.91 -8.16
N PHE A 134 -14.47 -20.99 -9.38
CA PHE A 134 -13.44 -20.10 -9.88
C PHE A 134 -13.89 -18.64 -9.88
N ILE A 135 -15.09 -18.33 -10.42
CA ILE A 135 -15.67 -16.97 -10.39
C ILE A 135 -15.79 -16.44 -8.96
N LEU A 136 -16.24 -17.26 -8.01
CA LEU A 136 -16.37 -16.85 -6.61
C LEU A 136 -15.01 -16.58 -5.96
N GLN A 137 -14.00 -17.43 -6.20
CA GLN A 137 -12.63 -17.22 -5.71
C GLN A 137 -11.99 -15.97 -6.34
N LYS A 138 -12.11 -15.82 -7.67
CA LYS A 138 -11.75 -14.60 -8.41
C LYS A 138 -12.32 -13.36 -7.75
N ARG A 139 -13.61 -13.37 -7.39
CA ARG A 139 -14.29 -12.22 -6.73
C ARG A 139 -13.87 -11.96 -5.29
N GLN A 140 -13.39 -12.97 -4.57
CA GLN A 140 -12.81 -12.78 -3.23
C GLN A 140 -11.44 -12.10 -3.30
N LEU A 141 -10.69 -12.37 -4.37
CA LEU A 141 -9.35 -11.85 -4.58
C LEU A 141 -9.31 -10.61 -5.48
N GLN A 142 -10.38 -10.33 -6.22
CA GLN A 142 -10.58 -9.05 -6.89
C GLN A 142 -10.36 -7.97 -5.84
N PRO A 143 -9.41 -7.04 -6.07
CA PRO A 143 -9.34 -5.84 -5.28
C PRO A 143 -10.63 -5.10 -5.55
N ARG A 144 -11.66 -5.39 -4.75
CA ARG A 144 -12.64 -4.37 -4.43
C ARG A 144 -11.79 -3.24 -3.92
N ARG A 145 -11.97 -2.03 -4.44
CA ARG A 145 -11.47 -0.86 -3.74
C ARG A 145 -11.94 -1.05 -2.30
N ILE A 146 -11.02 -1.35 -1.39
CA ILE A 146 -11.35 -1.48 0.03
C ILE A 146 -12.02 -0.17 0.48
N GLU A 147 -11.60 0.89 -0.20
CA GLU A 147 -12.09 2.26 -0.25
C GLU A 147 -13.58 2.38 -0.60
N GLU A 148 -14.14 1.55 -1.50
CA GLU A 148 -15.59 1.49 -1.77
C GLU A 148 -16.42 0.99 -0.58
N ARG A 149 -15.80 0.26 0.36
CA ARG A 149 -16.48 -0.25 1.56
C ARG A 149 -16.35 0.68 2.77
N ASN A 150 -15.65 1.82 2.64
CA ASN A 150 -15.37 2.74 3.74
C ASN A 150 -14.78 2.04 4.99
N LEU A 151 -13.95 1.01 4.76
CA LEU A 151 -13.30 0.23 5.81
C LEU A 151 -11.90 0.75 6.10
N ILE A 152 -11.52 0.73 7.37
CA ILE A 152 -10.16 0.99 7.83
C ILE A 152 -9.38 -0.32 7.67
N ARG A 153 -8.18 -0.26 7.09
CA ARG A 153 -7.29 -1.42 6.97
C ARG A 153 -5.83 -1.04 7.16
N PHE A 154 -5.16 -1.67 8.10
CA PHE A 154 -3.74 -1.49 8.33
C PHE A 154 -2.92 -2.26 7.29
N GLY A 155 -2.03 -1.53 6.62
CA GLY A 155 -0.96 -2.09 5.79
C GLY A 155 0.35 -2.22 6.58
N THR A 156 1.46 -2.34 5.86
CA THR A 156 2.80 -2.46 6.44
C THR A 156 3.31 -1.18 7.12
N GLY A 157 2.75 -0.02 6.77
CA GLY A 157 3.15 1.29 7.29
C GLY A 157 1.94 2.15 7.65
N GLY A 158 1.02 1.60 8.45
CA GLY A 158 -0.19 2.28 8.90
C GLY A 158 -1.42 2.03 8.03
N TRP A 159 -2.50 2.77 8.29
CA TRP A 159 -3.69 2.80 7.45
C TRP A 159 -3.52 3.86 6.35
N ARG A 160 -3.77 3.51 5.09
CA ARG A 160 -3.74 4.44 3.95
C ARG A 160 -4.98 4.24 3.10
N ALA A 161 -5.54 5.34 2.59
CA ALA A 161 -6.70 5.31 1.71
C ALA A 161 -6.79 6.58 0.84
N LEU A 162 -7.52 6.49 -0.26
CA LEU A 162 -7.94 7.64 -1.04
C LEU A 162 -8.80 8.60 -0.22
N ILE A 163 -8.47 9.89 -0.32
CA ILE A 163 -9.21 10.99 0.29
C ILE A 163 -10.63 11.04 -0.30
N GLY A 164 -11.63 11.09 0.58
CA GLY A 164 -13.04 11.13 0.19
C GLY A 164 -13.67 9.77 -0.10
N GLU A 165 -12.86 8.71 -0.24
CA GLU A 165 -13.35 7.33 -0.23
C GLU A 165 -13.27 6.75 1.19
N ALA A 166 -12.22 6.00 1.53
CA ALA A 166 -12.03 5.52 2.90
C ALA A 166 -11.29 6.50 3.80
N PHE A 167 -10.42 7.39 3.29
CA PHE A 167 -9.83 8.43 4.14
C PHE A 167 -10.83 9.57 4.32
N THR A 168 -11.63 9.46 5.37
CA THR A 168 -12.64 10.44 5.79
C THR A 168 -12.40 10.81 7.25
N LEU A 169 -12.81 12.02 7.66
CA LEU A 169 -12.70 12.44 9.06
C LEU A 169 -13.48 11.52 10.02
N ASP A 170 -14.55 10.88 9.55
CA ASP A 170 -15.30 9.89 10.31
C ASP A 170 -14.48 8.62 10.56
N ASN A 171 -13.69 8.17 9.58
CA ASN A 171 -12.81 7.02 9.76
C ASN A 171 -11.61 7.37 10.64
N VAL A 172 -11.06 8.58 10.51
CA VAL A 172 -10.05 9.10 11.44
C VAL A 172 -10.58 9.03 12.87
N ARG A 173 -11.80 9.57 13.12
CA ARG A 173 -12.46 9.53 14.43
C ARG A 173 -12.65 8.12 14.97
N ARG A 174 -13.18 7.21 14.15
CA ARG A 174 -13.37 5.79 14.54
C ARG A 174 -12.05 5.12 14.91
N LEU A 175 -11.00 5.37 14.12
CA LEU A 175 -9.68 4.81 14.37
C LEU A 175 -9.05 5.37 15.65
N CYS A 176 -9.08 6.70 15.83
CA CYS A 176 -8.60 7.35 17.05
C CYS A 176 -9.39 6.91 18.29
N GLN A 177 -10.70 6.66 18.18
CA GLN A 177 -11.49 6.12 19.29
C GLN A 177 -11.07 4.70 19.64
N ALA A 178 -10.82 3.83 18.66
CA ALA A 178 -10.31 2.48 18.93
C ALA A 178 -8.93 2.50 19.59
N LEU A 179 -8.06 3.44 19.19
CA LEU A 179 -6.77 3.67 19.84
C LEU A 179 -6.94 4.20 21.27
N ALA A 180 -7.82 5.18 21.50
CA ALA A 180 -8.13 5.68 22.84
C ALA A 180 -8.66 4.58 23.77
N ASN A 181 -9.56 3.73 23.26
CA ASN A 181 -10.05 2.57 23.99
C ASN A 181 -8.93 1.60 24.38
N ASP A 182 -7.94 1.39 23.49
CA ASP A 182 -6.76 0.59 23.82
C ASP A 182 -5.91 1.23 24.93
N VAL A 183 -5.64 2.54 24.83
CA VAL A 183 -4.90 3.28 25.87
C VAL A 183 -5.58 3.14 27.24
N ILE A 184 -6.91 3.28 27.30
CA ILE A 184 -7.71 3.15 28.53
C ILE A 184 -7.66 1.71 29.08
N ARG A 185 -7.85 0.70 28.22
CA ARG A 185 -7.79 -0.72 28.64
C ARG A 185 -6.43 -1.09 29.22
N GLN A 186 -5.37 -0.42 28.78
CA GLN A 186 -4.01 -0.62 29.28
C GLN A 186 -3.64 0.32 30.44
N SER A 187 -4.57 1.18 30.89
CA SER A 187 -4.34 2.19 31.93
C SER A 187 -3.15 3.11 31.63
N ARG A 188 -3.02 3.53 30.36
CA ARG A 188 -1.92 4.38 29.85
C ARG A 188 -2.34 5.81 29.56
N GLU A 189 -3.50 6.26 30.03
CA GLU A 189 -4.09 7.57 29.72
C GLU A 189 -3.14 8.72 30.07
N GLN A 190 -2.47 8.63 31.23
CA GLN A 190 -1.53 9.66 31.70
C GLN A 190 -0.28 9.81 30.84
N LYS A 191 0.06 8.81 30.00
CA LYS A 191 1.16 8.93 29.04
C LYS A 191 0.80 9.85 27.87
N GLY A 192 -0.48 10.08 27.63
CA GLY A 192 -0.96 10.91 26.53
C GLY A 192 -0.57 10.37 25.15
N VAL A 193 -0.73 11.21 24.13
CA VAL A 193 -0.33 10.93 22.75
C VAL A 193 0.43 12.10 22.14
N VAL A 194 1.30 11.82 21.17
CA VAL A 194 1.95 12.84 20.33
C VAL A 194 1.37 12.73 18.92
N ILE A 195 0.91 13.84 18.36
CA ILE A 195 0.25 13.88 17.05
C ILE A 195 1.00 14.85 16.13
N GLY A 196 1.33 14.40 14.92
CA GLY A 196 1.89 15.22 13.86
C GLY A 196 1.25 14.91 12.51
N TYR A 197 1.65 15.65 11.49
CA TYR A 197 1.06 15.54 10.16
C TYR A 197 2.05 15.96 9.07
N ASP A 198 1.88 15.43 7.86
CA ASP A 198 2.63 15.87 6.68
C ASP A 198 1.91 16.99 5.91
N ARG A 199 2.49 17.41 4.79
CA ARG A 199 2.01 18.57 4.01
C ARG A 199 0.87 18.26 3.04
N ARG A 200 0.30 17.03 3.09
CA ARG A 200 -0.80 16.61 2.20
C ARG A 200 -2.11 17.31 2.56
N PHE A 201 -3.00 17.33 1.59
CA PHE A 201 -4.37 17.79 1.82
C PHE A 201 -5.04 17.00 2.96
N LEU A 202 -5.67 17.73 3.90
CA LEU A 202 -6.36 17.26 5.11
C LEU A 202 -5.50 16.62 6.21
N SER A 203 -4.17 16.55 6.10
CA SER A 203 -3.35 15.94 7.17
C SER A 203 -3.41 16.75 8.47
N ASP A 204 -3.39 18.08 8.38
CA ASP A 204 -3.55 19.02 9.49
C ASP A 204 -4.92 18.88 10.19
N THR A 205 -5.99 18.90 9.39
CA THR A 205 -7.37 18.76 9.87
C THR A 205 -7.59 17.39 10.52
N ALA A 206 -7.00 16.34 9.96
CA ALA A 206 -7.09 15.00 10.54
C ALA A 206 -6.36 14.91 11.89
N ALA A 207 -5.23 15.61 12.05
CA ALA A 207 -4.51 15.71 13.32
C ALA A 207 -5.33 16.43 14.41
N GLU A 208 -5.99 17.54 14.06
CA GLU A 208 -6.92 18.24 14.95
C GLU A 208 -8.09 17.35 15.37
N VAL A 209 -8.74 16.67 14.41
CA VAL A 209 -9.84 15.74 14.68
C VAL A 209 -9.42 14.57 15.55
N ALA A 210 -8.19 14.08 15.41
CA ALA A 210 -7.64 13.07 16.31
C ALA A 210 -7.47 13.63 17.74
N ALA A 211 -6.95 14.85 17.87
CA ALA A 211 -6.79 15.53 19.16
C ALA A 211 -8.13 15.68 19.89
N GLU A 212 -9.20 16.07 19.18
CA GLU A 212 -10.56 16.15 19.73
C GLU A 212 -11.02 14.83 20.37
N VAL A 213 -10.72 13.70 19.72
CA VAL A 213 -11.12 12.37 20.18
C VAL A 213 -10.32 11.95 21.41
N PHE A 214 -8.99 12.06 21.37
CA PHE A 214 -8.15 11.71 22.53
C PHE A 214 -8.47 12.59 23.75
N ALA A 215 -8.60 13.89 23.56
CA ALA A 215 -8.98 14.82 24.62
C ALA A 215 -10.38 14.53 25.19
N GLY A 216 -11.35 14.20 24.33
CA GLY A 216 -12.69 13.79 24.76
C GLY A 216 -12.70 12.52 25.62
N ASN A 217 -11.70 11.67 25.45
CA ASN A 217 -11.47 10.47 26.26
C ASN A 217 -10.52 10.72 27.46
N ASN A 218 -10.23 11.97 27.81
CA ASN A 218 -9.33 12.39 28.89
C ASN A 218 -7.88 11.90 28.73
N ILE A 219 -7.41 11.78 27.49
CA ILE A 219 -6.03 11.44 27.17
C ILE A 219 -5.32 12.72 26.72
N PRO A 220 -4.28 13.20 27.42
CA PRO A 220 -3.54 14.40 27.04
C PRO A 220 -2.91 14.28 25.65
N VAL A 221 -2.91 15.36 24.88
CA VAL A 221 -2.42 15.42 23.52
C VAL A 221 -1.33 16.48 23.40
N ARG A 222 -0.19 16.10 22.84
CA ARG A 222 0.83 17.01 22.32
C ARG A 222 0.69 17.06 20.81
N LEU A 223 0.13 18.16 20.30
CA LEU A 223 -0.07 18.36 18.86
C LEU A 223 1.12 19.15 18.29
N GLN A 224 1.77 18.63 17.25
CA GLN A 224 2.84 19.38 16.58
C GLN A 224 2.29 20.65 15.94
N SER A 225 3.04 21.75 16.12
CA SER A 225 2.65 23.08 15.68
C SER A 225 2.80 23.29 14.17
N GLY A 226 3.54 22.41 13.49
CA GLY A 226 3.84 22.48 12.07
C GLY A 226 3.93 21.10 11.43
N ASP A 227 4.16 21.09 10.12
CA ASP A 227 4.37 19.83 9.41
C ASP A 227 5.60 19.09 9.94
N THR A 228 5.48 17.77 10.06
CA THR A 228 6.37 16.96 10.90
C THR A 228 6.90 15.77 10.11
N PRO A 229 8.24 15.59 10.00
CA PRO A 229 8.84 14.34 9.54
C PRO A 229 8.40 13.14 10.37
N THR A 230 8.15 11.99 9.72
CA THR A 230 7.96 10.72 10.43
C THR A 230 9.07 10.41 11.45
N PRO A 231 10.37 10.57 11.15
CA PRO A 231 11.42 10.29 12.13
C PRO A 231 11.38 11.23 13.35
N LEU A 232 11.05 12.51 13.16
CA LEU A 232 10.85 13.46 14.27
C LEU A 232 9.72 12.98 15.19
N LEU A 233 8.56 12.62 14.63
CA LEU A 233 7.46 12.13 15.46
C LEU A 233 7.84 10.83 16.18
N THR A 234 8.58 9.94 15.51
CA THR A 234 9.06 8.68 16.09
C THR A 234 9.96 8.96 17.30
N TYR A 235 10.91 9.90 17.17
CA TYR A 235 11.76 10.37 18.24
C TYR A 235 10.96 10.98 19.39
N ALA A 236 10.06 11.91 19.09
CA ALA A 236 9.24 12.61 20.09
C ALA A 236 8.35 11.63 20.89
N THR A 237 7.80 10.61 20.22
CA THR A 237 6.98 9.57 20.86
C THR A 237 7.79 8.81 21.91
N ALA A 238 9.02 8.41 21.58
CA ALA A 238 9.91 7.70 22.49
C ALA A 238 10.39 8.61 23.63
N LYS A 239 10.75 9.87 23.32
CA LYS A 239 11.17 10.88 24.30
C LYS A 239 10.11 11.15 25.36
N GLU A 240 8.87 11.36 24.94
CA GLU A 240 7.74 11.62 25.84
C GLU A 240 7.19 10.36 26.50
N GLN A 241 7.68 9.17 26.10
CA GLN A 241 7.14 7.87 26.50
C GLN A 241 5.62 7.78 26.31
N ALA A 242 5.12 8.43 25.26
CA ALA A 242 3.69 8.57 25.00
C ALA A 242 3.03 7.20 24.79
N ALA A 243 1.72 7.11 25.02
CA ALA A 243 1.00 5.86 24.79
C ALA A 243 1.05 5.47 23.31
N TYR A 244 0.90 6.47 22.44
CA TYR A 244 1.04 6.36 20.99
C TYR A 244 1.60 7.66 20.39
N GLY A 245 2.36 7.49 19.31
CA GLY A 245 2.64 8.53 18.32
C GLY A 245 1.73 8.36 17.10
N LEU A 246 1.16 9.45 16.59
CA LEU A 246 0.25 9.44 15.44
C LEU A 246 0.73 10.44 14.38
N ILE A 247 1.11 9.98 13.18
CA ILE A 247 1.41 10.87 12.05
C ILE A 247 0.42 10.66 10.91
N PHE A 248 -0.23 11.76 10.52
CA PHE A 248 -1.09 11.79 9.34
C PHE A 248 -0.23 11.97 8.08
N THR A 249 -0.11 10.89 7.31
CA THR A 249 0.70 10.84 6.09
C THR A 249 0.39 9.59 5.27
N ALA A 250 0.60 9.68 3.96
CA ALA A 250 0.69 8.52 3.08
C ALA A 250 2.11 8.29 2.50
N SER A 251 3.17 8.84 3.12
CA SER A 251 4.59 8.65 2.73
C SER A 251 4.84 9.05 1.28
N HIS A 252 5.11 8.08 0.42
CA HIS A 252 5.42 8.25 -1.00
C HIS A 252 4.20 8.10 -1.92
N ASN A 253 3.00 7.82 -1.38
CA ASN A 253 1.81 7.64 -2.20
C ASN A 253 1.46 8.93 -2.97
N PRO A 254 0.74 8.83 -4.11
CA PRO A 254 0.25 10.00 -4.84
C PRO A 254 -0.56 11.00 -3.98
N PRO A 255 -0.71 12.26 -4.39
CA PRO A 255 -1.37 13.32 -3.60
C PRO A 255 -2.79 13.02 -3.11
N GLN A 256 -3.56 12.24 -3.88
CA GLN A 256 -4.94 11.87 -3.55
C GLN A 256 -5.05 10.86 -2.40
N TRP A 257 -3.92 10.35 -1.90
CA TRP A 257 -3.85 9.44 -0.75
C TRP A 257 -3.48 10.20 0.51
N ASN A 258 -4.10 9.80 1.61
CA ASN A 258 -3.67 10.15 2.96
C ASN A 258 -3.75 8.90 3.86
N GLY A 259 -3.30 9.00 5.10
CA GLY A 259 -3.21 7.88 6.01
C GLY A 259 -2.85 8.27 7.43
N LEU A 260 -2.74 7.25 8.28
CA LEU A 260 -2.30 7.37 9.65
C LEU A 260 -1.28 6.26 9.94
N LYS A 261 -0.06 6.64 10.30
CA LYS A 261 0.88 5.73 10.98
C LYS A 261 0.72 5.88 12.49
N VAL A 262 0.81 4.76 13.18
CA VAL A 262 0.76 4.69 14.64
C VAL A 262 2.09 4.11 15.13
N PHE A 263 2.69 4.74 16.14
CA PHE A 263 3.93 4.31 16.77
C PHE A 263 3.68 3.96 18.23
N ALA A 264 4.25 2.86 18.70
CA ALA A 264 4.22 2.46 20.10
C ALA A 264 5.08 3.39 20.96
N SER A 265 5.04 3.17 22.29
CA SER A 265 5.71 4.03 23.27
C SER A 265 7.24 4.12 23.12
N ASP A 266 7.88 3.15 22.45
CA ASP A 266 9.31 3.17 22.12
C ASP A 266 9.62 3.68 20.69
N GLY A 267 8.62 4.23 20.00
CA GLY A 267 8.72 4.70 18.62
C GLY A 267 8.62 3.58 17.57
N SER A 268 8.53 2.30 17.95
CA SER A 268 8.40 1.21 16.98
C SER A 268 7.00 1.14 16.36
N LEU A 269 6.88 0.50 15.19
CA LEU A 269 5.58 0.22 14.59
C LEU A 269 4.89 -0.95 15.33
N PRO A 270 3.59 -0.84 15.67
CA PRO A 270 2.80 -1.93 16.22
C PRO A 270 2.81 -3.19 15.34
N LEU A 271 2.77 -4.35 15.98
CA LEU A 271 2.77 -5.65 15.28
C LEU A 271 1.39 -5.99 14.68
N ASP A 272 1.35 -7.03 13.85
CA ASP A 272 0.15 -7.43 13.10
C ASP A 272 -1.05 -7.80 13.97
N GLU A 273 -0.82 -8.37 15.14
CA GLU A 273 -1.89 -8.74 16.06
C GLU A 273 -2.54 -7.50 16.70
N GLU A 274 -1.71 -6.53 17.10
CA GLU A 274 -2.16 -5.28 17.69
C GLU A 274 -2.95 -4.43 16.68
N THR A 275 -2.38 -4.24 15.49
CA THR A 275 -3.04 -3.47 14.41
C THR A 275 -4.36 -4.11 13.98
N ARG A 276 -4.45 -5.45 13.86
CA ARG A 276 -5.71 -6.16 13.55
C ARG A 276 -6.78 -5.98 14.61
N ARG A 277 -6.41 -5.96 15.88
CA ARG A 277 -7.35 -5.73 16.99
C ARG A 277 -7.93 -4.32 16.94
N ILE A 278 -7.09 -3.32 16.72
CA ILE A 278 -7.50 -1.91 16.56
C ILE A 278 -8.38 -1.74 15.31
N GLU A 279 -7.98 -2.36 14.19
CA GLU A 279 -8.72 -2.36 12.92
C GLU A 279 -10.15 -2.89 13.08
N ASN A 280 -10.28 -4.06 13.72
CA ASN A 280 -11.58 -4.71 13.91
C ASN A 280 -12.51 -3.86 14.79
N GLU A 281 -11.98 -3.25 15.84
CA GLU A 281 -12.74 -2.36 16.72
C GLU A 281 -13.16 -1.08 15.98
N ALA A 282 -12.25 -0.43 15.27
CA ALA A 282 -12.54 0.79 14.51
C ALA A 282 -13.61 0.55 13.42
N ASN A 283 -13.60 -0.62 12.79
CA ASN A 283 -14.61 -1.01 11.79
C ASN A 283 -15.95 -1.43 12.39
N ALA A 284 -15.98 -1.86 13.66
CA ALA A 284 -17.22 -2.17 14.37
C ALA A 284 -17.88 -0.93 14.99
N LEU A 285 -17.12 0.14 15.23
CA LEU A 285 -17.63 1.41 15.75
C LEU A 285 -18.44 2.18 14.70
N THR A 286 -19.54 2.76 15.15
CA THR A 286 -20.29 3.78 14.41
C THR A 286 -19.87 5.18 14.88
N VAL A 287 -20.00 6.19 14.02
CA VAL A 287 -19.50 7.55 14.30
C VAL A 287 -20.18 8.18 15.52
N ASP A 288 -21.44 7.85 15.80
CA ASP A 288 -22.20 8.29 16.98
C ASP A 288 -21.64 7.75 18.31
N ARG A 289 -20.78 6.72 18.26
CA ARG A 289 -20.11 6.16 19.43
C ARG A 289 -18.73 6.76 19.69
N VAL A 290 -18.28 7.70 18.87
CA VAL A 290 -17.01 8.40 19.10
C VAL A 290 -17.20 9.49 20.14
N VAL A 291 -16.40 9.42 21.20
CA VAL A 291 -16.29 10.46 22.22
C VAL A 291 -15.29 11.50 21.72
N ARG A 292 -15.72 12.76 21.69
CA ARG A 292 -14.90 13.90 21.28
C ARG A 292 -15.32 15.16 22.02
N ILE A 293 -14.41 16.11 22.10
CA ILE A 293 -14.66 17.45 22.59
C ILE A 293 -14.20 18.46 21.52
N ASP A 294 -14.79 19.66 21.52
CA ASP A 294 -14.32 20.76 20.67
C ASP A 294 -12.85 21.09 20.94
N LEU A 295 -12.07 21.32 19.88
CA LEU A 295 -10.62 21.53 19.98
C LEU A 295 -10.26 22.74 20.85
N GLU A 296 -10.98 23.85 20.74
CA GLU A 296 -10.69 25.07 21.53
C GLU A 296 -10.97 24.85 23.01
N VAL A 297 -12.02 24.09 23.34
CA VAL A 297 -12.29 23.66 24.71
C VAL A 297 -11.18 22.73 25.22
N ALA A 298 -10.72 21.81 24.38
CA ALA A 298 -9.63 20.90 24.72
C ALA A 298 -8.32 21.65 25.01
N ARG A 299 -7.97 22.63 24.17
CA ARG A 299 -6.82 23.54 24.34
C ARG A 299 -6.92 24.37 25.61
N THR A 300 -8.08 25.00 25.83
CA THR A 300 -8.34 25.82 27.04
C THR A 300 -8.25 24.98 28.32
N SER A 301 -8.67 23.72 28.28
CA SER A 301 -8.59 22.80 29.43
C SER A 301 -7.17 22.29 29.72
N GLY A 302 -6.22 22.49 28.81
CA GLY A 302 -4.87 21.93 28.87
C GLY A 302 -4.78 20.44 28.45
N MET A 303 -5.88 19.84 27.98
CA MET A 303 -5.87 18.47 27.44
C MET A 303 -5.18 18.39 26.07
N VAL A 304 -5.17 19.48 25.31
CA VAL A 304 -4.40 19.60 24.07
C VAL A 304 -3.41 20.75 24.23
N ALA A 305 -2.13 20.46 24.05
CA ALA A 305 -1.06 21.45 24.03
C ALA A 305 -0.35 21.41 22.67
N ASP A 306 -0.07 22.59 22.12
CA ASP A 306 0.86 22.70 21.00
C ASP A 306 2.28 22.37 21.48
N ALA A 307 3.00 21.61 20.68
CA ALA A 307 4.37 21.20 20.93
C ALA A 307 5.20 21.39 19.65
N ASP A 308 6.51 21.49 19.82
CA ASP A 308 7.49 21.53 18.75
C ASP A 308 8.73 20.76 19.20
N TYR A 309 8.95 19.59 18.60
CA TYR A 309 10.13 18.75 18.90
C TYR A 309 11.21 18.88 17.83
N THR A 310 11.13 19.89 16.95
CA THR A 310 12.09 20.08 15.85
C THR A 310 13.52 20.22 16.36
N ASN A 311 13.76 21.13 17.30
CA ASN A 311 15.10 21.34 17.85
C ASN A 311 15.60 20.11 18.60
N ASP A 312 14.75 19.50 19.45
CA ASP A 312 15.13 18.30 20.19
C ASP A 312 15.57 17.14 19.28
N TYR A 313 14.86 16.97 18.16
CA TYR A 313 15.19 15.96 17.17
C TYR A 313 16.45 16.31 16.38
N VAL A 314 16.60 17.56 15.95
CA VAL A 314 17.80 18.05 15.26
C VAL A 314 19.03 17.86 16.15
N ASP A 315 18.97 18.28 17.42
CA ASP A 315 20.06 18.12 18.38
C ASP A 315 20.45 16.64 18.52
N ALA A 316 19.47 15.74 18.61
CA ALA A 316 19.73 14.30 18.68
C ALA A 316 20.39 13.74 17.41
N VAL A 317 20.05 14.25 16.23
CA VAL A 317 20.72 13.89 14.97
C VAL A 317 22.15 14.43 14.95
N GLU A 318 22.35 15.68 15.37
CA GLU A 318 23.66 16.32 15.41
C GLU A 318 24.63 15.63 16.37
N GLU A 319 24.15 15.12 17.50
CA GLU A 319 24.95 14.33 18.44
C GLU A 319 25.52 13.04 17.82
N LEU A 320 24.87 12.50 16.79
CA LEU A 320 25.29 11.27 16.10
C LEU A 320 26.21 11.52 14.89
N ILE A 321 26.40 12.79 14.51
CA ILE A 321 27.09 13.21 13.29
C ILE A 321 28.36 14.01 13.60
N ASP A 322 29.45 13.75 12.88
CA ASP A 322 30.67 14.57 12.97
C ASP A 322 30.53 15.89 12.19
N LEU A 323 29.82 16.85 12.80
CA LEU A 323 29.64 18.20 12.25
C LEU A 323 30.97 18.92 12.00
N HIS A 324 32.03 18.63 12.77
CA HIS A 324 33.32 19.27 12.57
C HIS A 324 33.95 18.84 11.25
N ALA A 325 33.97 17.53 10.95
CA ALA A 325 34.45 17.03 9.68
C ALA A 325 33.68 17.63 8.49
N ILE A 326 32.35 17.74 8.60
CA ILE A 326 31.52 18.34 7.54
C ILE A 326 31.86 19.82 7.32
N ARG A 327 32.03 20.58 8.41
CA ARG A 327 32.41 22.00 8.36
C ARG A 327 33.74 22.22 7.66
N GLU A 328 34.76 21.41 7.99
CA GLU A 328 36.09 21.50 7.37
C GLU A 328 36.07 21.11 5.89
N ALA A 329 35.20 20.18 5.48
CA ALA A 329 35.07 19.78 4.08
C ALA A 329 34.42 20.85 3.19
N GLY A 330 33.65 21.79 3.76
CA GLY A 330 33.07 22.92 3.03
C GLY A 330 32.16 22.51 1.86
N LEU A 331 31.40 21.42 2.03
CA LEU A 331 30.65 20.77 0.95
C LEU A 331 29.52 21.66 0.40
N ARG A 332 29.30 21.54 -0.91
CA ARG A 332 28.13 22.08 -1.62
C ARG A 332 27.16 20.94 -1.87
N VAL A 333 25.95 21.03 -1.37
CA VAL A 333 24.93 19.98 -1.48
C VAL A 333 23.65 20.54 -2.09
N ALA A 334 22.99 19.75 -2.93
CA ALA A 334 21.66 20.04 -3.45
C ALA A 334 20.63 19.22 -2.67
N LEU A 335 19.57 19.86 -2.18
CA LEU A 335 18.49 19.21 -1.41
C LEU A 335 17.18 19.26 -2.20
N ASP A 336 16.51 18.12 -2.31
CA ASP A 336 15.16 17.99 -2.84
C ASP A 336 14.26 17.31 -1.77
N PRO A 337 13.52 18.07 -0.95
CA PRO A 337 12.55 17.50 -0.02
C PRO A 337 11.28 17.02 -0.75
N MET A 338 11.20 17.16 -2.08
CA MET A 338 10.07 16.77 -2.91
C MET A 338 8.73 17.35 -2.42
N TYR A 339 8.72 18.62 -1.99
CA TYR A 339 7.60 19.31 -1.34
C TYR A 339 7.13 18.67 -0.01
N GLY A 340 7.86 17.70 0.52
CA GLY A 340 7.61 17.01 1.77
C GLY A 340 8.07 17.78 3.02
N THR A 341 8.14 17.04 4.12
CA THR A 341 8.37 17.57 5.49
C THR A 341 9.84 17.67 5.90
N GLY A 342 10.74 16.96 5.21
CA GLY A 342 12.14 16.83 5.65
C GLY A 342 13.00 18.08 5.51
N GLN A 343 12.49 19.13 4.84
CA GLN A 343 13.25 20.34 4.52
C GLN A 343 13.81 21.00 5.79
N VAL A 344 12.94 21.44 6.70
CA VAL A 344 13.33 22.28 7.85
C VAL A 344 14.40 21.60 8.68
N THR A 345 14.16 20.34 9.07
CA THR A 345 15.07 19.57 9.91
C THR A 345 16.43 19.33 9.25
N LEU A 346 16.47 18.95 7.97
CA LEU A 346 17.73 18.66 7.30
C LEU A 346 18.49 19.95 6.94
N ASP A 347 17.78 21.02 6.55
CA ASP A 347 18.40 22.32 6.30
C ASP A 347 19.06 22.89 7.56
N ILE A 348 18.47 22.72 8.75
CA ILE A 348 19.11 23.13 10.01
C ILE A 348 20.43 22.37 10.21
N VAL A 349 20.40 21.02 10.18
CA VAL A 349 21.61 20.18 10.36
C VAL A 349 22.70 20.56 9.36
N LEU A 350 22.36 20.73 8.08
CA LEU A 350 23.32 21.06 7.03
C LEU A 350 23.87 22.49 7.17
N THR A 351 23.05 23.45 7.60
CA THR A 351 23.46 24.84 7.81
C THR A 351 24.36 24.97 9.05
N GLU A 352 24.02 24.28 10.14
CA GLU A 352 24.84 24.11 11.33
C GLU A 352 26.21 23.50 10.97
N ALA A 353 26.21 22.50 10.08
CA ALA A 353 27.40 21.90 9.51
C ALA A 353 28.15 22.81 8.49
N ARG A 354 27.68 24.04 8.25
CA ARG A 354 28.21 25.02 7.30
C ARG A 354 28.31 24.52 5.86
N CYS A 355 27.45 23.58 5.47
CA CYS A 355 27.27 23.24 4.07
C CYS A 355 26.69 24.42 3.30
N ARG A 356 27.06 24.53 2.02
CA ARG A 356 26.36 25.41 1.08
C ARG A 356 25.23 24.62 0.44
N VAL A 357 24.03 24.81 0.98
CA VAL A 357 22.82 24.09 0.55
C VAL A 357 22.09 24.88 -0.52
N THR A 358 21.69 24.20 -1.59
CA THR A 358 20.70 24.70 -2.55
C THR A 358 19.49 23.78 -2.52
N THR A 359 18.35 24.31 -2.09
CA THR A 359 17.11 23.56 -1.99
C THR A 359 16.24 23.79 -3.24
N ILE A 360 15.71 22.72 -3.81
CA ILE A 360 14.70 22.73 -4.87
C ILE A 360 13.40 22.15 -4.32
N HIS A 361 12.25 22.48 -4.91
CA HIS A 361 10.93 21.94 -4.47
C HIS A 361 10.61 22.14 -2.97
N GLU A 362 11.03 23.25 -2.37
CA GLU A 362 10.81 23.58 -0.95
C GLU A 362 9.39 24.07 -0.59
N ARG A 363 8.69 24.67 -1.56
CA ARG A 363 7.39 25.32 -1.31
C ARG A 363 6.36 24.34 -0.76
N HIS A 364 5.36 24.85 -0.05
CA HIS A 364 4.18 24.04 0.31
C HIS A 364 3.36 23.78 -0.95
N ASP A 365 3.34 22.52 -1.38
CA ASP A 365 2.49 22.06 -2.47
C ASP A 365 1.85 20.71 -2.09
N PRO A 366 0.58 20.67 -1.66
CA PRO A 366 -0.09 19.43 -1.27
C PRO A 366 -0.30 18.47 -2.46
N LEU A 367 -0.06 18.93 -3.69
CA LEU A 367 -0.07 18.11 -4.90
C LEU A 367 1.34 17.61 -5.27
N PHE A 368 2.37 17.92 -4.48
CA PHE A 368 3.76 17.55 -4.73
C PHE A 368 4.23 17.91 -6.16
N GLY A 369 3.80 19.06 -6.67
CA GLY A 369 4.09 19.47 -8.05
C GLY A 369 3.44 18.61 -9.14
N GLY A 370 2.39 17.85 -8.79
CA GLY A 370 1.69 16.91 -9.68
C GLY A 370 2.39 15.56 -9.83
N ARG A 371 3.30 15.21 -8.93
CA ARG A 371 4.12 14.00 -8.99
C ARG A 371 3.98 13.16 -7.71
N ASN A 372 4.53 11.95 -7.74
CA ASN A 372 4.64 11.14 -6.53
C ASN A 372 5.83 11.65 -5.72
N PRO A 373 5.68 11.86 -4.40
CA PRO A 373 6.80 12.20 -3.53
C PRO A 373 7.62 10.95 -3.19
N ALA A 374 8.10 10.25 -4.22
CA ALA A 374 8.92 9.05 -4.15
C ALA A 374 10.29 9.38 -4.75
N PRO A 375 11.40 9.23 -4.01
CA PRO A 375 12.72 9.61 -4.49
C PRO A 375 13.33 8.53 -5.40
N ASP A 376 12.57 8.04 -6.37
CA ASP A 376 13.01 7.07 -7.37
C ASP A 376 13.78 7.77 -8.50
N ALA A 377 14.67 7.04 -9.18
CA ALA A 377 15.53 7.60 -10.22
C ALA A 377 14.77 8.39 -11.32
N SER A 378 13.53 8.01 -11.65
CA SER A 378 12.69 8.70 -12.64
C SER A 378 12.18 10.07 -12.17
N GLU A 379 12.02 10.26 -10.86
CA GLU A 379 11.49 11.50 -10.27
C GLU A 379 12.60 12.53 -9.99
N LEU A 380 13.86 12.09 -9.87
CA LEU A 380 15.00 12.92 -9.46
C LEU A 380 15.73 13.64 -10.60
N ASN A 381 15.15 13.73 -11.80
CA ASN A 381 15.79 14.39 -12.94
C ASN A 381 16.19 15.84 -12.66
N SER A 382 15.35 16.60 -11.94
CA SER A 382 15.67 17.99 -11.55
C SER A 382 16.88 18.05 -10.62
N LEU A 383 16.95 17.15 -9.63
CA LEU A 383 18.08 17.05 -8.71
C LEU A 383 19.36 16.64 -9.44
N ILE A 384 19.29 15.63 -10.33
CA ILE A 384 20.42 15.17 -11.14
C ILE A 384 21.01 16.32 -11.98
N ASN A 385 20.15 17.07 -12.66
CA ASN A 385 20.60 18.22 -13.46
C ASN A 385 21.20 19.32 -12.57
N THR A 386 20.57 19.62 -11.43
CA THR A 386 21.07 20.58 -10.45
C THR A 386 22.47 20.21 -9.97
N VAL A 387 22.68 18.93 -9.61
CA VAL A 387 23.98 18.41 -9.15
C VAL A 387 25.05 18.59 -10.23
N ARG A 388 24.76 18.20 -11.48
CA ARG A 388 25.70 18.28 -12.61
C ARG A 388 26.05 19.72 -12.98
N GLU A 389 25.04 20.57 -13.15
CA GLU A 389 25.22 21.97 -13.59
C GLU A 389 25.91 22.82 -12.52
N GLY A 390 25.50 22.66 -11.26
CA GLY A 390 26.07 23.38 -10.14
C GLY A 390 27.37 22.79 -9.59
N LYS A 391 27.77 21.60 -10.06
CA LYS A 391 28.92 20.81 -9.58
C LYS A 391 28.87 20.61 -8.06
N TYR A 392 27.72 20.14 -7.58
CA TYR A 392 27.53 19.82 -6.17
C TYR A 392 28.26 18.51 -5.82
N ALA A 393 28.70 18.39 -4.58
CA ALA A 393 29.34 17.16 -4.08
C ALA A 393 28.33 16.02 -3.96
N LEU A 394 27.06 16.36 -3.70
CA LEU A 394 25.98 15.42 -3.45
C LEU A 394 24.62 16.06 -3.74
N GLY A 395 23.69 15.25 -4.24
CA GLY A 395 22.25 15.52 -4.21
C GLY A 395 21.58 14.63 -3.17
N LEU A 396 20.72 15.22 -2.34
CA LEU A 396 19.97 14.60 -1.28
C LEU A 396 18.47 14.69 -1.61
N ALA A 397 17.75 13.57 -1.54
CA ALA A 397 16.30 13.57 -1.70
C ALA A 397 15.61 12.74 -0.62
N MET A 398 14.41 13.15 -0.25
CA MET A 398 13.56 12.47 0.73
C MET A 398 12.13 12.32 0.20
N ASP A 399 11.40 11.31 0.68
CA ASP A 399 9.98 11.16 0.37
C ASP A 399 9.10 12.14 1.19
N GLY A 400 7.78 12.11 0.96
CA GLY A 400 6.85 13.10 1.51
C GLY A 400 6.89 13.27 3.04
N ASP A 401 7.16 12.18 3.78
CA ASP A 401 7.27 12.18 5.24
C ASP A 401 8.70 11.98 5.76
N ALA A 402 9.69 12.10 4.88
CA ALA A 402 11.13 12.06 5.15
C ALA A 402 11.63 10.80 5.87
N ASP A 403 10.93 9.68 5.67
CA ASP A 403 11.35 8.38 6.20
C ASP A 403 12.19 7.58 5.17
N ARG A 404 12.25 8.03 3.91
CA ARG A 404 13.11 7.48 2.87
C ARG A 404 14.15 8.47 2.40
N ILE A 405 15.23 7.93 1.84
CA ILE A 405 16.34 8.68 1.27
C ILE A 405 16.67 8.19 -0.14
N ALA A 406 17.06 9.13 -0.99
CA ALA A 406 17.86 8.83 -2.17
C ALA A 406 19.04 9.79 -2.32
N ILE A 407 20.09 9.28 -2.96
CA ILE A 407 21.34 9.99 -3.15
C ILE A 407 21.66 10.10 -4.64
N VAL A 408 22.11 11.28 -5.05
CA VAL A 408 22.72 11.53 -6.34
C VAL A 408 24.18 11.88 -6.10
N ASP A 409 25.12 11.11 -6.68
CA ASP A 409 26.54 11.38 -6.51
C ASP A 409 27.00 12.63 -7.28
N ASN A 410 28.27 13.03 -7.08
CA ASN A 410 28.86 14.22 -7.70
C ASN A 410 28.90 14.21 -9.24
N GLN A 411 28.63 13.06 -9.89
CA GLN A 411 28.52 12.95 -11.36
C GLN A 411 27.06 12.95 -11.84
N GLY A 412 26.10 13.13 -10.92
CA GLY A 412 24.69 13.05 -11.22
C GLY A 412 24.21 11.61 -11.46
N ARG A 413 24.87 10.60 -10.88
CA ARG A 413 24.40 9.22 -10.93
C ARG A 413 23.54 8.95 -9.69
N TYR A 414 22.36 8.39 -9.94
CA TYR A 414 21.50 7.86 -8.87
C TYR A 414 22.20 6.69 -8.17
N VAL A 415 22.31 6.77 -6.85
CA VAL A 415 22.84 5.71 -5.99
C VAL A 415 21.64 4.91 -5.50
N SER A 416 21.55 3.64 -5.90
CA SER A 416 20.45 2.78 -5.50
C SER A 416 20.44 2.56 -3.98
N THR A 417 19.27 2.28 -3.41
CA THR A 417 19.15 1.97 -1.98
C THR A 417 20.06 0.82 -1.55
N ASN A 418 20.21 -0.21 -2.40
CA ASN A 418 21.12 -1.32 -2.13
C ASN A 418 22.58 -0.86 -2.03
N GLU A 419 23.04 0.01 -2.94
CA GLU A 419 24.37 0.62 -2.86
C GLU A 419 24.52 1.52 -1.63
N LEU A 420 23.48 2.29 -1.29
CA LEU A 420 23.48 3.16 -0.11
C LEU A 420 23.64 2.36 1.20
N LEU A 421 22.93 1.24 1.33
CA LEU A 421 23.07 0.35 2.49
C LEU A 421 24.49 -0.22 2.60
N LEU A 422 25.10 -0.61 1.47
CA LEU A 422 26.49 -1.08 1.44
C LEU A 422 27.47 0.02 1.87
N LEU A 423 27.30 1.24 1.34
CA LEU A 423 28.15 2.37 1.65
C LEU A 423 28.09 2.75 3.12
N LEU A 424 26.88 2.86 3.69
CA LEU A 424 26.71 3.20 5.09
C LEU A 424 27.24 2.10 6.00
N TYR A 425 27.00 0.82 5.68
CA TYR A 425 27.54 -0.28 6.49
C TYR A 425 29.07 -0.31 6.46
N PHE A 426 29.66 -0.17 5.27
CA PHE A 426 31.11 -0.05 5.10
C PHE A 426 31.68 1.14 5.88
N TYR A 427 31.06 2.31 5.76
CA TYR A 427 31.50 3.53 6.44
C TYR A 427 31.47 3.39 7.96
N LEU A 428 30.34 2.94 8.51
CA LEU A 428 30.18 2.74 9.95
C LEU A 428 31.23 1.74 10.48
N HIS A 429 31.48 0.65 9.75
CA HIS A 429 32.41 -0.40 10.19
C HIS A 429 33.89 -0.02 10.02
N GLU A 430 34.30 0.35 8.81
CA GLU A 430 35.72 0.53 8.44
C GLU A 430 36.24 1.91 8.80
N VAL A 431 35.40 2.95 8.71
CA VAL A 431 35.84 4.34 8.90
C VAL A 431 35.50 4.86 10.29
N ARG A 432 34.28 4.61 10.79
CA ARG A 432 33.92 4.94 12.19
C ARG A 432 34.40 3.89 13.20
N GLY A 433 34.81 2.71 12.74
CA GLY A 433 35.35 1.67 13.62
C GLY A 433 34.28 0.96 14.46
N GLU A 434 33.00 1.12 14.11
CA GLU A 434 31.90 0.47 14.82
C GLU A 434 31.81 -1.02 14.45
N ARG A 435 31.20 -1.82 15.33
CA ARG A 435 31.07 -3.28 15.15
C ARG A 435 29.63 -3.72 15.33
N GLY A 436 29.28 -4.86 14.74
CA GLY A 436 27.94 -5.43 14.74
C GLY A 436 27.45 -5.76 13.34
N GLY A 437 26.52 -6.71 13.26
CA GLY A 437 25.93 -7.18 12.02
C GLY A 437 25.03 -6.19 11.30
N VAL A 438 24.31 -6.70 10.30
CA VAL A 438 23.35 -5.94 9.50
C VAL A 438 22.04 -6.73 9.34
N THR A 439 20.91 -6.05 9.27
CA THR A 439 19.62 -6.68 8.95
C THR A 439 19.10 -6.17 7.61
N ARG A 440 18.58 -7.07 6.78
CA ARG A 440 17.92 -6.75 5.52
C ARG A 440 16.63 -7.53 5.31
N ASN A 441 15.75 -7.05 4.44
CA ASN A 441 14.57 -7.84 4.05
C ASN A 441 14.86 -8.84 2.91
N LEU A 442 13.87 -9.66 2.58
CA LEU A 442 13.92 -10.67 1.51
C LEU A 442 14.20 -10.11 0.10
N ALA A 443 13.91 -8.83 -0.18
CA ALA A 443 14.08 -8.21 -1.50
C ALA A 443 15.31 -7.29 -1.59
N THR A 444 16.14 -7.26 -0.54
CA THR A 444 17.34 -6.42 -0.44
C THR A 444 18.59 -7.23 -0.80
N THR A 445 19.60 -6.55 -1.36
CA THR A 445 20.81 -7.17 -1.93
C THR A 445 21.52 -8.15 -0.98
N HIS A 446 21.99 -9.27 -1.53
CA HIS A 446 22.86 -10.26 -0.87
C HIS A 446 24.31 -9.78 -0.75
N LEU A 447 24.68 -8.65 -1.37
CA LEU A 447 25.98 -8.02 -1.15
C LEU A 447 26.16 -7.58 0.31
N LEU A 448 25.08 -7.30 1.05
CA LEU A 448 25.16 -7.04 2.49
C LEU A 448 25.59 -8.28 3.27
N ASP A 449 25.16 -9.47 2.87
CA ASP A 449 25.59 -10.75 3.46
C ASP A 449 27.08 -10.96 3.22
N ARG A 450 27.55 -10.71 1.99
CA ARG A 450 28.97 -10.81 1.66
C ARG A 450 29.81 -9.78 2.42
N LEU A 451 29.34 -8.55 2.54
CA LEU A 451 30.04 -7.49 3.28
C LEU A 451 30.11 -7.78 4.78
N ALA A 452 29.01 -8.24 5.38
CA ALA A 452 28.99 -8.65 6.77
C ALA A 452 29.95 -9.82 7.02
N ALA A 453 29.91 -10.86 6.18
CA ALA A 453 30.82 -11.99 6.28
C ALA A 453 32.30 -11.58 6.12
N HIS A 454 32.59 -10.64 5.21
CA HIS A 454 33.93 -10.07 5.03
C HIS A 454 34.44 -9.38 6.30
N PHE A 455 33.56 -8.72 7.05
CA PHE A 455 33.87 -8.11 8.35
C PHE A 455 33.86 -9.10 9.52
N GLY A 456 33.54 -10.38 9.30
CA GLY A 456 33.37 -11.37 10.37
C GLY A 456 32.07 -11.22 11.15
N GLU A 457 31.12 -10.47 10.61
CA GLU A 457 29.81 -10.14 11.18
C GLU A 457 28.70 -10.95 10.50
N ARG A 458 27.46 -10.86 11.03
CA ARG A 458 26.31 -11.59 10.50
C ARG A 458 25.29 -10.67 9.82
N CYS A 459 24.77 -11.12 8.68
CA CYS A 459 23.58 -10.54 8.06
C CYS A 459 22.32 -11.34 8.45
N TYR A 460 21.26 -10.65 8.85
CA TYR A 460 19.97 -11.24 9.23
C TYR A 460 18.91 -10.91 8.19
N GLU A 461 18.27 -11.95 7.64
CA GLU A 461 17.20 -11.82 6.64
C GLU A 461 15.82 -11.91 7.31
N VAL A 462 14.95 -10.93 7.02
CA VAL A 462 13.58 -10.84 7.56
C VAL A 462 12.53 -10.63 6.46
N PRO A 463 11.21 -10.83 6.73
CA PRO A 463 10.15 -10.50 5.78
C PRO A 463 10.15 -9.03 5.34
N VAL A 464 9.45 -8.71 4.25
CA VAL A 464 9.30 -7.32 3.79
C VAL A 464 8.42 -6.53 4.77
N GLY A 465 8.82 -5.30 5.07
CA GLY A 465 8.11 -4.40 5.97
C GLY A 465 8.97 -3.99 7.16
N PHE A 466 9.09 -2.69 7.38
CA PHE A 466 10.03 -2.12 8.33
C PHE A 466 9.83 -2.55 9.80
N LYS A 467 8.61 -2.95 10.20
CA LYS A 467 8.35 -3.55 11.52
C LYS A 467 9.24 -4.77 11.81
N HIS A 468 9.53 -5.59 10.79
CA HIS A 468 10.42 -6.76 10.94
C HIS A 468 11.89 -6.36 10.99
N ILE A 469 12.27 -5.31 10.26
CA ILE A 469 13.61 -4.70 10.31
C ILE A 469 13.90 -4.17 11.72
N ALA A 470 12.98 -3.36 12.27
CA ALA A 470 13.11 -2.79 13.61
C ALA A 470 13.14 -3.88 14.71
N ALA A 471 12.28 -4.90 14.60
CA ALA A 471 12.27 -6.02 15.55
C ALA A 471 13.60 -6.79 15.55
N SER A 472 14.12 -7.14 14.37
CA SER A 472 15.41 -7.83 14.24
C SER A 472 16.58 -6.97 14.69
N MET A 473 16.53 -5.66 14.42
CA MET A 473 17.55 -4.73 14.89
C MET A 473 17.63 -4.70 16.42
N LYS A 474 16.47 -4.67 17.09
CA LYS A 474 16.38 -4.72 18.56
C LYS A 474 16.84 -6.07 19.11
N GLU A 475 16.47 -7.18 18.47
CA GLU A 475 16.81 -8.53 18.91
C GLU A 475 18.32 -8.82 18.80
N HIS A 476 18.96 -8.38 17.71
CA HIS A 476 20.34 -8.73 17.41
C HIS A 476 21.34 -7.58 17.62
N ASN A 477 20.85 -6.38 17.99
CA ASN A 477 21.66 -5.18 18.19
C ASN A 477 22.61 -4.88 17.00
N VAL A 478 22.10 -5.07 15.78
CA VAL A 478 22.83 -4.85 14.52
C VAL A 478 23.21 -3.38 14.37
N LEU A 479 24.29 -3.12 13.64
CA LEU A 479 24.81 -1.79 13.38
C LEU A 479 23.91 -0.99 12.43
N LEU A 480 23.47 -1.64 11.36
CA LEU A 480 22.60 -1.07 10.32
C LEU A 480 21.44 -2.03 10.04
N ALA A 481 20.26 -1.49 9.76
CA ALA A 481 19.12 -2.28 9.31
C ALA A 481 18.36 -1.52 8.22
N GLY A 482 17.99 -2.17 7.12
CA GLY A 482 17.31 -1.47 6.02
C GLY A 482 16.64 -2.35 4.98
N GLU A 483 15.90 -1.69 4.08
CA GLU A 483 15.17 -2.34 3.00
C GLU A 483 15.38 -1.61 1.67
N SER A 484 15.39 -2.36 0.56
CA SER A 484 15.60 -1.85 -0.81
C SER A 484 14.62 -0.76 -1.25
N SER A 485 13.51 -0.56 -0.53
CA SER A 485 12.52 0.50 -0.79
C SER A 485 12.91 1.91 -0.32
N GLY A 486 14.12 2.10 0.19
CA GLY A 486 14.68 3.43 0.54
C GLY A 486 14.71 3.74 2.04
N GLY A 487 14.31 2.79 2.89
CA GLY A 487 14.21 2.98 4.34
C GLY A 487 15.33 2.28 5.10
N LEU A 488 15.95 2.96 6.07
CA LEU A 488 16.99 2.41 6.92
C LEU A 488 16.98 3.01 8.33
N THR A 489 17.59 2.31 9.27
CA THR A 489 17.86 2.72 10.64
C THR A 489 19.25 2.27 11.07
N ILE A 490 19.87 3.01 11.98
CA ILE A 490 21.24 2.81 12.46
C ILE A 490 21.22 2.78 13.98
N ARG A 491 22.05 1.92 14.57
CA ARG A 491 22.11 1.70 16.01
C ARG A 491 22.36 3.00 16.77
N GLY A 492 21.68 3.14 17.92
CA GLY A 492 21.80 4.32 18.79
C GLY A 492 20.84 5.46 18.44
N HIS A 493 20.03 5.31 17.39
CA HIS A 493 19.00 6.26 17.01
C HIS A 493 17.58 5.69 17.20
N ILE A 494 16.60 6.20 16.46
CA ILE A 494 15.20 5.76 16.52
C ILE A 494 14.98 4.34 15.95
N LEU A 495 13.98 3.63 16.48
CA LEU A 495 13.49 2.34 15.95
C LEU A 495 12.51 2.51 14.77
N GLY A 496 12.82 3.45 13.88
CA GLY A 496 12.05 3.84 12.71
C GLY A 496 12.97 4.20 11.56
N LYS A 497 12.40 4.39 10.36
CA LYS A 497 13.20 4.86 9.23
C LYS A 497 13.48 6.35 9.39
N ASP A 498 14.69 6.76 9.03
CA ASP A 498 15.11 8.16 9.12
C ASP A 498 15.91 8.60 7.89
N GLY A 499 15.24 9.28 6.96
CA GLY A 499 15.89 9.83 5.78
C GLY A 499 16.77 11.05 6.10
N ILE A 500 16.46 11.80 7.15
CA ILE A 500 17.18 13.02 7.53
C ILE A 500 18.53 12.65 8.15
N PHE A 501 18.54 11.75 9.12
CA PHE A 501 19.77 11.25 9.71
C PHE A 501 20.63 10.52 8.68
N ALA A 502 20.02 9.70 7.82
CA ALA A 502 20.75 9.05 6.73
C ALA A 502 21.41 10.07 5.78
N CYS A 503 20.72 11.15 5.41
CA CYS A 503 21.28 12.22 4.58
C CYS A 503 22.49 12.87 5.26
N ALA A 504 22.36 13.24 6.55
CA ALA A 504 23.44 13.84 7.32
C ALA A 504 24.66 12.89 7.41
N LEU A 505 24.43 11.59 7.61
CA LEU A 505 25.50 10.60 7.68
C LEU A 505 26.21 10.38 6.35
N VAL A 506 25.51 10.45 5.22
CA VAL A 506 26.16 10.40 3.89
C VAL A 506 27.04 11.64 3.69
N VAL A 507 26.58 12.82 4.12
CA VAL A 507 27.38 14.06 4.06
C VAL A 507 28.63 13.93 4.93
N GLU A 508 28.51 13.40 6.15
CA GLU A 508 29.63 13.05 7.03
C GLU A 508 30.61 12.08 6.36
N MET A 509 30.08 11.00 5.74
CA MET A 509 30.89 9.99 5.05
C MET A 509 31.75 10.62 3.95
N ILE A 510 31.18 11.50 3.13
CA ILE A 510 31.94 12.22 2.09
C ILE A 510 32.97 13.17 2.71
N ALA A 511 32.60 13.88 3.79
CA ALA A 511 33.49 14.80 4.46
C ALA A 511 34.71 14.11 5.10
N ARG A 512 34.49 13.00 5.82
CA ARG A 512 35.55 12.26 6.53
C ARG A 512 36.44 11.47 5.58
N THR A 513 35.86 10.84 4.57
CA THR A 513 36.64 10.02 3.64
C THR A 513 37.33 10.85 2.58
N GLN A 514 36.79 12.02 2.22
CA GLN A 514 37.21 12.83 1.07
C GLN A 514 37.25 12.03 -0.24
N ARG A 515 36.43 10.97 -0.33
CA ARG A 515 36.35 10.06 -1.48
C ARG A 515 35.01 10.21 -2.18
N THR A 516 35.00 9.88 -3.47
CA THR A 516 33.74 9.82 -4.21
C THR A 516 32.97 8.55 -3.85
N ILE A 517 31.65 8.59 -4.02
CA ILE A 517 30.80 7.40 -3.86
C ILE A 517 31.25 6.28 -4.80
N ALA A 518 31.62 6.62 -6.04
CA ALA A 518 32.11 5.66 -7.02
C ALA A 518 33.37 4.94 -6.54
N ASP A 519 34.34 5.66 -5.96
CA ASP A 519 35.58 5.06 -5.44
C ASP A 519 35.33 4.12 -4.26
N MET A 520 34.39 4.47 -3.38
CA MET A 520 34.03 3.63 -2.23
C MET A 520 33.28 2.37 -2.68
N LEU A 521 32.32 2.49 -3.61
CA LEU A 521 31.64 1.32 -4.18
C LEU A 521 32.59 0.40 -4.93
N ALA A 522 33.54 0.96 -5.69
CA ALA A 522 34.56 0.17 -6.38
C ALA A 522 35.42 -0.62 -5.39
N GLU A 523 35.81 -0.01 -4.26
CA GLU A 523 36.52 -0.72 -3.20
C GLU A 523 35.69 -1.84 -2.59
N ILE A 524 34.44 -1.56 -2.22
CA ILE A 524 33.53 -2.56 -1.64
C ILE A 524 33.43 -3.74 -2.59
N HIS A 525 33.12 -3.51 -3.87
CA HIS A 525 33.00 -4.58 -4.82
C HIS A 525 34.31 -5.33 -5.10
N ASN A 526 35.47 -4.67 -5.05
CA ASN A 526 36.76 -5.36 -5.14
C ASN A 526 36.97 -6.35 -3.98
N ARG A 527 36.37 -6.10 -2.80
CA ARG A 527 36.45 -6.98 -1.63
C ARG A 527 35.44 -8.14 -1.66
N ILE A 528 34.22 -7.91 -2.17
CA ILE A 528 33.10 -8.86 -2.06
C ILE A 528 32.50 -9.33 -3.39
N GLY A 529 33.06 -8.89 -4.51
CA GLY A 529 32.52 -9.11 -5.84
C GLY A 529 31.31 -8.24 -6.15
N TRP A 530 30.60 -8.62 -7.21
CA TRP A 530 29.49 -7.86 -7.80
C TRP A 530 28.26 -8.74 -7.86
N LEU A 531 27.10 -8.11 -7.81
CA LEU A 531 25.82 -8.70 -8.17
C LEU A 531 25.00 -7.64 -8.92
N VAL A 532 24.20 -8.09 -9.89
CA VAL A 532 23.32 -7.25 -10.70
C VAL A 532 21.88 -7.52 -10.29
N SER A 533 21.25 -6.52 -9.69
CA SER A 533 19.82 -6.54 -9.34
C SER A 533 18.95 -6.17 -10.54
N LYS A 534 17.81 -6.86 -10.71
CA LYS A 534 16.73 -6.49 -11.64
C LYS A 534 15.36 -6.64 -10.95
N GLU A 535 14.45 -5.73 -11.26
CA GLU A 535 13.05 -5.77 -10.83
C GLU A 535 12.13 -5.63 -12.04
N VAL A 536 11.09 -6.45 -12.09
CA VAL A 536 9.98 -6.33 -13.05
C VAL A 536 8.65 -6.40 -12.31
N ASN A 537 7.76 -5.47 -12.63
CA ASN A 537 6.40 -5.43 -12.10
C ASN A 537 5.42 -5.91 -13.17
N LEU A 538 4.64 -6.94 -12.86
CA LEU A 538 3.56 -7.44 -13.70
C LEU A 538 2.21 -7.02 -13.10
N PRO A 539 1.22 -6.59 -13.91
CA PRO A 539 -0.15 -6.47 -13.46
C PRO A 539 -0.60 -7.80 -12.86
N ALA A 540 -1.00 -7.80 -11.59
CA ALA A 540 -1.50 -9.00 -10.93
C ALA A 540 -3.02 -9.02 -11.03
N THR A 541 -3.53 -10.04 -11.69
CA THR A 541 -4.95 -10.35 -11.61
C THR A 541 -5.23 -11.21 -10.36
N PRO A 542 -6.47 -11.22 -9.87
CA PRO A 542 -6.91 -12.11 -8.80
C PRO A 542 -6.65 -13.59 -9.07
N GLU A 543 -6.83 -14.00 -10.33
CA GLU A 543 -6.58 -15.35 -10.81
C GLU A 543 -5.11 -15.73 -10.63
N MET A 544 -4.19 -14.79 -10.93
CA MET A 544 -2.75 -15.02 -10.74
C MET A 544 -2.40 -15.32 -9.28
N LYS A 545 -3.04 -14.67 -8.31
CA LYS A 545 -2.76 -14.92 -6.88
C LYS A 545 -3.02 -16.37 -6.46
N ILE A 546 -4.02 -17.01 -7.06
CA ILE A 546 -4.30 -18.44 -6.83
C ILE A 546 -3.35 -19.28 -7.65
N MET A 547 -3.34 -19.06 -8.96
CA MET A 547 -2.69 -19.96 -9.93
C MET A 547 -1.18 -19.98 -9.75
N VAL A 548 -0.54 -18.81 -9.60
CA VAL A 548 0.92 -18.70 -9.44
C VAL A 548 1.35 -19.35 -8.13
N GLN A 549 0.64 -19.07 -7.03
CA GLN A 549 0.96 -19.66 -5.73
C GLN A 549 0.75 -21.17 -5.74
N HIS A 550 -0.34 -21.67 -6.31
CA HIS A 550 -0.60 -23.11 -6.43
C HIS A 550 0.41 -23.82 -7.35
N SER A 551 0.74 -23.24 -8.51
CA SER A 551 1.67 -23.80 -9.49
C SER A 551 3.08 -23.91 -8.92
N LEU A 552 3.56 -22.83 -8.27
CA LEU A 552 4.93 -22.76 -7.76
C LEU A 552 5.13 -23.52 -6.45
N THR A 553 4.09 -23.71 -5.63
CA THR A 553 4.20 -24.51 -4.39
C THR A 553 4.09 -26.02 -4.63
N ARG A 554 3.40 -26.45 -5.70
CA ARG A 554 3.24 -27.87 -6.05
C ARG A 554 4.31 -28.38 -7.02
N ALA A 555 4.89 -27.50 -7.83
CA ALA A 555 6.00 -27.86 -8.71
C ALA A 555 7.30 -27.89 -7.91
N ASN A 556 7.97 -29.04 -7.87
CA ASN A 556 9.35 -29.08 -7.40
C ASN A 556 10.23 -28.39 -8.46
N VAL A 557 10.78 -27.22 -8.13
CA VAL A 557 11.66 -26.47 -9.03
C VAL A 557 13.11 -26.79 -8.66
N ASP A 558 13.72 -27.72 -9.40
CA ASP A 558 15.10 -28.14 -9.15
C ASP A 558 16.14 -27.18 -9.76
N ALA A 559 15.76 -26.43 -10.80
CA ALA A 559 16.63 -25.45 -11.45
C ALA A 559 15.86 -24.26 -12.06
N ILE A 560 16.51 -23.10 -12.09
CA ILE A 560 16.01 -21.85 -12.67
C ILE A 560 17.05 -21.35 -13.67
N ALA A 561 16.65 -21.24 -14.94
CA ALA A 561 17.54 -20.89 -16.06
C ALA A 561 18.90 -21.66 -16.02
N GLY A 562 18.85 -22.96 -15.71
CA GLY A 562 20.04 -23.82 -15.61
C GLY A 562 20.79 -23.79 -14.27
N ALA A 563 20.47 -22.88 -13.36
CA ALA A 563 21.08 -22.82 -12.03
C ALA A 563 20.30 -23.70 -11.03
N PRO A 564 20.98 -24.59 -10.26
CA PRO A 564 20.30 -25.47 -9.32
C PRO A 564 19.75 -24.69 -8.11
N VAL A 565 18.51 -24.97 -7.72
CA VAL A 565 17.88 -24.35 -6.55
C VAL A 565 18.48 -24.95 -5.27
N ARG A 566 19.05 -24.10 -4.42
CA ARG A 566 19.69 -24.50 -3.14
C ARG A 566 18.70 -24.51 -1.99
N ARG A 567 17.78 -23.55 -1.97
CA ARG A 567 16.76 -23.37 -0.94
C ARG A 567 15.57 -22.62 -1.52
N VAL A 568 14.39 -22.87 -0.98
CA VAL A 568 13.19 -22.09 -1.25
C VAL A 568 12.66 -21.52 0.06
N SER A 569 12.28 -20.25 0.07
CA SER A 569 11.56 -19.60 1.17
C SER A 569 10.15 -19.22 0.72
N TYR A 570 9.17 -19.52 1.58
CA TYR A 570 7.76 -19.18 1.39
C TYR A 570 7.28 -18.12 2.40
N GLN A 571 8.21 -17.44 3.06
CA GLN A 571 7.91 -16.57 4.20
C GLN A 571 7.13 -15.31 3.80
N ASP A 572 7.49 -14.69 2.67
CA ASP A 572 6.75 -13.58 2.07
C ASP A 572 7.00 -13.59 0.55
N GLY A 573 6.04 -14.14 -0.19
CA GLY A 573 6.24 -14.55 -1.58
C GLY A 573 6.99 -15.88 -1.68
N ILE A 574 7.60 -16.13 -2.84
CA ILE A 574 8.39 -17.34 -3.12
C ILE A 574 9.79 -16.88 -3.53
N LYS A 575 10.78 -17.14 -2.68
CA LYS A 575 12.19 -16.83 -2.93
C LYS A 575 12.99 -18.10 -3.19
N TYR A 576 13.64 -18.16 -4.33
CA TYR A 576 14.59 -19.19 -4.70
C TYR A 576 16.01 -18.68 -4.46
N TYR A 577 16.79 -19.42 -3.67
CA TYR A 577 18.20 -19.16 -3.43
C TYR A 577 19.00 -20.06 -4.37
N LEU A 578 19.90 -19.44 -5.13
CA LEU A 578 20.69 -20.05 -6.18
C LEU A 578 22.18 -20.00 -5.76
N PRO A 579 23.10 -20.68 -6.47
CA PRO A 579 24.53 -20.62 -6.16
C PRO A 579 25.09 -19.19 -6.26
N ASN A 580 26.23 -18.96 -5.61
CA ASN A 580 26.93 -17.66 -5.57
C ASN A 580 26.08 -16.51 -5.01
N ASP A 581 25.20 -16.80 -4.04
CA ASP A 581 24.29 -15.80 -3.45
C ASP A 581 23.32 -15.16 -4.46
N ASN A 582 23.14 -15.78 -5.64
CA ASN A 582 22.13 -15.36 -6.60
C ASN A 582 20.74 -15.74 -6.06
N TRP A 583 19.71 -14.99 -6.45
CA TRP A 583 18.34 -15.28 -6.02
C TRP A 583 17.27 -14.75 -6.96
N LEU A 584 16.06 -15.32 -6.85
CA LEU A 584 14.84 -14.88 -7.55
C LEU A 584 13.69 -14.88 -6.55
N LEU A 585 12.94 -13.78 -6.46
CA LEU A 585 11.78 -13.60 -5.59
C LEU A 585 10.57 -13.21 -6.42
N LEU A 586 9.47 -13.95 -6.25
CA LEU A 586 8.15 -13.59 -6.75
C LEU A 586 7.25 -13.20 -5.59
N ARG A 587 6.74 -11.96 -5.60
CA ARG A 587 5.95 -11.43 -4.49
C ARG A 587 4.80 -10.56 -4.97
N PHE A 588 3.58 -10.88 -4.54
CA PHE A 588 2.43 -10.01 -4.77
C PHE A 588 2.53 -8.76 -3.89
N SER A 589 2.28 -7.59 -4.48
CA SER A 589 2.21 -6.34 -3.72
C SER A 589 1.00 -6.37 -2.78
N GLY A 590 1.21 -5.87 -1.55
CA GLY A 590 0.16 -5.73 -0.55
C GLY A 590 -0.71 -4.49 -0.73
N THR A 591 -0.17 -3.47 -1.40
CA THR A 591 -0.81 -2.15 -1.59
C THR A 591 -1.26 -1.91 -3.02
N GLU A 592 -0.66 -2.60 -3.99
CA GLU A 592 -0.94 -2.42 -5.42
C GLU A 592 -1.34 -3.75 -6.06
N PRO A 593 -2.15 -3.76 -7.14
CA PRO A 593 -2.51 -4.97 -7.87
C PRO A 593 -1.36 -5.42 -8.79
N LEU A 594 -0.18 -5.70 -8.22
CA LEU A 594 1.04 -6.06 -8.93
C LEU A 594 1.66 -7.36 -8.39
N LEU A 595 2.29 -8.13 -9.27
CA LEU A 595 3.22 -9.21 -8.96
C LEU A 595 4.63 -8.69 -9.26
N ARG A 596 5.45 -8.57 -8.22
CA ARG A 596 6.81 -8.10 -8.33
C ARG A 596 7.76 -9.29 -8.47
N ILE A 597 8.64 -9.23 -9.46
CA ILE A 597 9.70 -10.21 -9.69
C ILE A 597 11.01 -9.48 -9.45
N PHE A 598 11.71 -9.89 -8.40
CA PHE A 598 13.02 -9.37 -8.05
C PHE A 598 14.06 -10.45 -8.26
N THR A 599 15.23 -10.10 -8.76
CA THR A 599 16.33 -11.03 -8.86
C THR A 599 17.65 -10.32 -8.70
N GLU A 600 18.65 -11.07 -8.28
CA GLU A 600 20.03 -10.64 -8.21
C GLU A 600 20.92 -11.79 -8.66
N ALA A 601 21.88 -11.49 -9.54
CA ALA A 601 22.77 -12.50 -10.13
C ALA A 601 24.17 -11.96 -10.41
N ASP A 602 25.13 -12.84 -10.67
CA ASP A 602 26.51 -12.47 -10.99
C ASP A 602 26.64 -11.55 -12.22
N THR A 603 25.75 -11.69 -13.22
CA THR A 603 25.74 -10.85 -14.43
C THR A 603 24.35 -10.37 -14.84
N ALA A 604 24.31 -9.33 -15.68
CA ALA A 604 23.06 -8.75 -16.20
C ALA A 604 22.27 -9.73 -17.09
N GLU A 605 22.97 -10.59 -17.82
CA GLU A 605 22.41 -11.64 -18.67
C GLU A 605 21.77 -12.73 -17.81
N GLN A 606 22.43 -13.13 -16.73
CA GLN A 606 21.90 -14.15 -15.82
C GLN A 606 20.69 -13.63 -15.05
N ALA A 607 20.74 -12.39 -14.55
CA ALA A 607 19.58 -11.72 -13.95
C ALA A 607 18.42 -11.64 -14.95
N GLN A 608 18.69 -11.34 -16.22
CA GLN A 608 17.67 -11.33 -17.27
C GLN A 608 17.05 -12.72 -17.47
N ALA A 609 17.88 -13.76 -17.54
CA ALA A 609 17.42 -15.13 -17.72
C ALA A 609 16.52 -15.61 -16.56
N TYR A 610 16.77 -15.16 -15.34
CA TYR A 610 15.91 -15.44 -14.18
C TYR A 610 14.55 -14.75 -14.26
N ILE A 611 14.51 -13.49 -14.72
CA ILE A 611 13.25 -12.78 -15.00
C ILE A 611 12.45 -13.51 -16.08
N GLU A 612 13.08 -13.86 -17.20
CA GLU A 612 12.42 -14.52 -18.33
C GLU A 612 11.89 -15.91 -17.95
N TRP A 613 12.65 -16.67 -17.16
CA TRP A 613 12.18 -17.93 -16.60
C TRP A 613 10.92 -17.73 -15.74
N ALA A 614 10.92 -16.72 -14.87
CA ALA A 614 9.77 -16.41 -14.01
C ALA A 614 8.53 -16.02 -14.84
N GLN A 615 8.70 -15.13 -15.82
CA GLN A 615 7.62 -14.70 -16.71
C GLN A 615 7.07 -15.87 -17.53
N GLY A 616 7.94 -16.71 -18.10
CA GLY A 616 7.54 -17.91 -18.83
C GLY A 616 6.75 -18.89 -17.94
N ARG A 617 7.14 -19.02 -16.67
CA ARG A 617 6.44 -19.88 -15.71
C ARG A 617 5.09 -19.32 -15.25
N ILE A 618 4.93 -17.99 -15.20
CA ILE A 618 3.66 -17.33 -14.89
C ILE A 618 2.70 -17.39 -16.08
N ALA A 619 3.23 -17.39 -17.32
CA ALA A 619 2.44 -17.46 -18.54
C ALA A 619 1.89 -18.86 -18.84
N GLN A 620 2.58 -19.92 -18.38
CA GLN A 620 2.12 -21.31 -18.40
C GLN A 620 1.09 -21.57 -17.31
#